data_AF-A0A7U5YLD9-F1
#
_entry.id   AF-A0A7U5YLD9-F1
#
_cell.length_a   1.000
_cell.length_b   1.000
_cell.length_c   1.000
_cell.angle_alpha   90.00
_cell.angle_beta   90.00
_cell.angle_gamma   90.00
#
_symmetry.space_group_name_H-M   'P 1'
#
loop_
_entity.id
_entity.type
_entity.pdbx_description
1 polymer ?
#
loop_
_entity_poly.entity_id
_entity_poly.type
_entity_poly.pdbx_seq_one_letter_code
_entity_poly.pdbx_strand_id
1 'polypeptide(L)'
;MLFIYLILFISTARAALPLPLMLTGSGDSIHVRAWPVMPPLPEPAGLRPCCAFGYNLHVEVLKIPVPFWKLDNIVAAGNLGRHHYNDTFLFGLSSLVGFGSERNGIIYTSHGGFIDTAHVRDSADMTVWLFTHLLPELGQAFMLRPEDELAQRRIVFRSFTPPSSPGERYALAAWMAAYIAFQLAVWHEIAQWYGFESVPGFPESISAFSPEDLYSNLLGTRLAVSLILDGQTATLDMYNAAMQTALNQALNQLGARPENITRFHFDMLDGRWWDSHRRIPEKFLVLRRNYDVSDSRTPTKVPGEQASPQRLTLPHGRKTYRFDMLEQLQLWPGHEMARLPAPYIYYTATDFPVLAGFSLEQDQARHDKNAW
;
A
#
# COMPACT_ATOMS: atom_id res chain seq x y z
N MET A 1 -18.75 56.85 -3.09
CA MET A 1 -18.67 55.73 -2.13
C MET A 1 -19.53 54.59 -2.64
N LEU A 2 -18.93 53.54 -3.23
CA LEU A 2 -19.53 52.21 -3.25
C LEU A 2 -18.40 51.19 -3.57
N PHE A 3 -17.77 50.67 -2.52
CA PHE A 3 -16.87 49.53 -2.64
C PHE A 3 -17.73 48.26 -2.70
N ILE A 4 -17.73 47.58 -3.85
CA ILE A 4 -18.34 46.26 -4.00
C ILE A 4 -17.36 45.26 -3.39
N TYR A 5 -17.71 44.72 -2.22
CA TYR A 5 -17.01 43.61 -1.60
C TYR A 5 -17.33 42.33 -2.39
N LEU A 6 -16.35 41.82 -3.12
CA LEU A 6 -16.40 40.49 -3.70
C LEU A 6 -16.19 39.48 -2.55
N ILE A 7 -17.28 38.87 -2.10
CA ILE A 7 -17.22 37.77 -1.13
C ILE A 7 -16.72 36.53 -1.88
N LEU A 8 -15.43 36.23 -1.76
CA LEU A 8 -14.87 34.93 -2.10
C LEU A 8 -15.45 33.88 -1.15
N PHE A 9 -16.46 33.14 -1.61
CA PHE A 9 -16.84 31.87 -0.99
C PHE A 9 -15.68 30.89 -1.19
N ILE A 10 -14.79 30.78 -0.20
CA ILE A 10 -13.88 29.65 -0.09
C ILE A 10 -14.76 28.45 0.26
N SER A 11 -15.21 27.70 -0.76
CA SER A 11 -15.82 26.39 -0.51
C SER A 11 -14.72 25.52 0.07
N THR A 12 -14.73 25.31 1.39
CA THR A 12 -13.95 24.22 1.98
C THR A 12 -14.44 22.94 1.31
N ALA A 13 -13.61 22.33 0.47
CA ALA A 13 -13.92 21.05 -0.15
C ALA A 13 -14.09 20.04 0.98
N ARG A 14 -15.35 19.70 1.28
CA ARG A 14 -15.68 18.69 2.29
C ARG A 14 -15.95 17.39 1.55
N ALA A 15 -15.28 16.33 1.98
CA ALA A 15 -15.62 14.98 1.55
C ALA A 15 -17.09 14.68 1.87
N ALA A 16 -17.78 13.96 0.99
CA ALA A 16 -19.14 13.49 1.28
C ALA A 16 -19.08 12.39 2.34
N LEU A 17 -19.89 12.48 3.40
CA LEU A 17 -19.90 11.49 4.49
C LEU A 17 -21.30 10.90 4.69
N PRO A 18 -21.44 9.58 4.91
CA PRO A 18 -20.39 8.55 4.86
C PRO A 18 -19.94 8.23 3.43
N LEU A 19 -18.68 7.80 3.27
CA LEU A 19 -18.12 7.47 1.95
C LEU A 19 -18.56 6.06 1.51
N PRO A 20 -18.97 5.85 0.25
CA PRO A 20 -19.33 4.53 -0.24
C PRO A 20 -18.06 3.68 -0.50
N LEU A 21 -17.58 2.98 0.53
CA LEU A 21 -16.39 2.14 0.42
C LEU A 21 -16.70 0.80 -0.23
N MET A 22 -15.99 0.50 -1.31
CA MET A 22 -16.09 -0.75 -2.04
C MET A 22 -14.99 -1.71 -1.61
N LEU A 23 -15.16 -2.39 -0.48
CA LEU A 23 -14.18 -3.39 -0.02
C LEU A 23 -14.31 -4.74 -0.77
N THR A 24 -15.40 -4.96 -1.50
CA THR A 24 -15.65 -6.20 -2.26
C THR A 24 -16.21 -5.93 -3.67
N GLY A 25 -16.16 -6.96 -4.53
CA GLY A 25 -16.73 -6.94 -5.87
C GLY A 25 -15.87 -6.23 -6.93
N SER A 26 -16.18 -6.47 -8.20
CA SER A 26 -15.47 -5.88 -9.36
C SER A 26 -15.88 -4.44 -9.68
N GLY A 27 -16.96 -3.94 -9.05
CA GLY A 27 -17.52 -2.62 -9.37
C GLY A 27 -18.23 -2.52 -10.72
N ASP A 28 -18.42 -3.65 -11.44
CA ASP A 28 -19.06 -3.67 -12.76
C ASP A 28 -20.51 -3.19 -12.75
N SER A 29 -21.23 -3.39 -11.63
CA SER A 29 -22.62 -2.98 -11.45
C SER A 29 -22.80 -1.49 -11.13
N ILE A 30 -21.71 -0.75 -10.93
CA ILE A 30 -21.77 0.66 -10.56
C ILE A 30 -21.84 1.52 -11.81
N HIS A 31 -22.94 2.26 -11.94
CA HIS A 31 -23.05 3.34 -12.92
C HIS A 31 -22.21 4.53 -12.46
N VAL A 32 -21.00 4.63 -13.02
CA VAL A 32 -20.05 5.69 -12.67
C VAL A 32 -20.28 6.89 -13.58
N ARG A 33 -20.27 8.09 -12.99
CA ARG A 33 -20.17 9.36 -13.73
C ARG A 33 -18.68 9.75 -13.80
N ALA A 34 -18.28 10.42 -14.88
CA ALA A 34 -16.95 11.03 -14.92
C ALA A 34 -16.96 12.27 -14.02
N TRP A 35 -16.03 12.34 -13.07
CA TRP A 35 -15.87 13.46 -12.15
C TRP A 35 -14.68 14.33 -12.57
N PRO A 36 -14.62 15.60 -12.12
CA PRO A 36 -13.38 16.37 -12.20
C PRO A 36 -12.25 15.64 -11.46
N VAL A 37 -11.04 15.68 -12.04
CA VAL A 37 -9.83 15.08 -11.47
C VAL A 37 -8.76 16.16 -11.38
N MET A 38 -7.97 16.12 -10.31
CA MET A 38 -6.79 16.97 -10.18
C MET A 38 -5.79 16.72 -11.32
N PRO A 39 -4.91 17.68 -11.64
CA PRO A 39 -3.83 17.46 -12.60
C PRO A 39 -2.92 16.28 -12.18
N PRO A 40 -2.14 15.71 -13.12
CA PRO A 40 -1.21 14.64 -12.82
C PRO A 40 -0.29 14.98 -11.64
N LEU A 41 -0.23 14.07 -10.66
CA LEU A 41 0.55 14.25 -9.43
C LEU A 41 2.02 13.84 -9.62
N PRO A 42 2.96 14.37 -8.80
CA PRO A 42 4.29 13.76 -8.67
C PRO A 42 4.17 12.33 -8.14
N GLU A 43 5.16 11.48 -8.42
CA GLU A 43 5.21 10.14 -7.86
C GLU A 43 5.23 10.18 -6.32
N PRO A 44 4.46 9.31 -5.64
CA PRO A 44 4.46 9.25 -4.18
C PRO A 44 5.67 8.44 -3.69
N ALA A 45 6.86 9.04 -3.77
CA ALA A 45 8.15 8.43 -3.41
C ALA A 45 8.67 8.86 -2.01
N GLY A 46 7.84 9.51 -1.20
CA GLY A 46 8.21 9.82 0.19
C GLY A 46 8.30 8.55 1.05
N LEU A 47 9.00 8.63 2.18
CA LEU A 47 9.16 7.49 3.08
C LEU A 47 8.00 7.46 4.10
N ARG A 48 7.19 6.39 4.16
CA ARG A 48 6.28 6.15 5.29
C ARG A 48 6.85 5.04 6.17
N PRO A 49 7.55 5.38 7.25
CA PRO A 49 8.20 4.37 8.06
C PRO A 49 7.17 3.50 8.79
N CYS A 50 7.17 2.21 8.49
CA CYS A 50 6.37 1.19 9.19
C CYS A 50 7.16 -0.12 9.24
N CYS A 51 8.33 -0.06 9.89
CA CYS A 51 9.44 -0.92 9.48
C CYS A 51 9.47 -2.34 10.08
N ALA A 52 8.44 -2.82 10.80
CA ALA A 52 8.34 -4.24 11.18
C ALA A 52 7.04 -4.60 11.91
N PHE A 53 6.54 -5.81 11.65
CA PHE A 53 5.49 -6.45 12.44
C PHE A 53 5.93 -6.68 13.90
N GLY A 54 5.21 -6.09 14.84
CA GLY A 54 5.49 -6.13 16.28
C GLY A 54 5.27 -4.76 16.94
N TYR A 55 5.54 -4.62 18.23
CA TYR A 55 5.41 -3.34 18.94
C TYR A 55 6.49 -3.17 20.03
N ASN A 56 6.68 -1.94 20.52
CA ASN A 56 7.78 -1.59 21.43
C ASN A 56 9.15 -2.01 20.90
N LEU A 57 9.33 -1.85 19.60
CA LEU A 57 10.48 -2.39 18.89
C LEU A 57 11.74 -1.62 19.27
N HIS A 58 12.76 -2.36 19.65
CA HIS A 58 14.09 -1.82 19.90
C HIS A 58 14.84 -1.66 18.59
N VAL A 59 15.73 -0.68 18.53
CA VAL A 59 16.47 -0.37 17.29
C VAL A 59 17.96 -0.37 17.54
N GLU A 60 18.70 -0.77 16.51
CA GLU A 60 20.13 -0.64 16.41
C GLU A 60 20.53 0.12 15.15
N VAL A 61 21.61 0.89 15.26
CA VAL A 61 22.22 1.60 14.12
C VAL A 61 23.67 1.17 14.09
N LEU A 62 24.15 0.70 12.94
CA LEU A 62 25.52 0.15 12.80
C LEU A 62 25.83 -0.93 13.86
N LYS A 63 24.84 -1.78 14.20
CA LYS A 63 24.91 -2.83 15.24
C LYS A 63 25.13 -2.31 16.67
N ILE A 64 24.85 -1.03 16.91
CA ILE A 64 24.89 -0.42 18.24
C ILE A 64 23.44 -0.19 18.68
N PRO A 65 22.99 -0.81 19.78
CA PRO A 65 21.68 -0.56 20.36
C PRO A 65 21.46 0.93 20.66
N VAL A 66 20.32 1.47 20.26
CA VAL A 66 19.90 2.83 20.65
C VAL A 66 19.16 2.74 21.99
N PRO A 67 19.77 3.16 23.11
CA PRO A 67 19.16 3.00 24.42
C PRO A 67 17.95 3.95 24.57
N PHE A 68 16.95 3.51 25.34
CA PHE A 68 15.74 4.29 25.69
C PHE A 68 14.82 4.68 24.53
N TRP A 69 15.16 4.36 23.27
CA TRP A 69 14.28 4.56 22.14
C TRP A 69 13.53 3.28 21.79
N LYS A 70 12.21 3.39 21.60
CA LYS A 70 11.32 2.29 21.21
C LYS A 70 10.29 2.82 20.21
N LEU A 71 9.99 2.02 19.20
CA LEU A 71 8.90 2.30 18.26
C LEU A 71 7.60 1.66 18.78
N ASP A 72 6.67 2.48 19.26
CA ASP A 72 5.32 2.05 19.63
C ASP A 72 4.48 1.94 18.35
N ASN A 73 4.58 0.79 17.68
CA ASN A 73 4.01 0.54 16.35
C ASN A 73 2.51 0.17 16.39
N ILE A 74 1.76 0.72 17.35
CA ILE A 74 0.32 0.47 17.54
C ILE A 74 -0.46 1.77 17.33
N VAL A 75 -1.58 1.69 16.60
CA VAL A 75 -2.51 2.81 16.42
C VAL A 75 -3.96 2.40 16.71
N ALA A 76 -4.80 3.38 17.03
CA ALA A 76 -6.25 3.22 17.17
C ALA A 76 -7.02 3.77 15.96
N ALA A 77 -8.11 3.09 15.62
CA ALA A 77 -9.14 3.66 14.74
C ALA A 77 -9.68 4.95 15.36
N GLY A 78 -9.76 6.02 14.57
CA GLY A 78 -10.12 7.37 15.02
C GLY A 78 -8.93 8.24 15.46
N ASN A 79 -7.72 7.69 15.59
CA ASN A 79 -6.52 8.42 16.01
C ASN A 79 -5.34 8.29 15.03
N LEU A 80 -5.64 8.27 13.72
CA LEU A 80 -4.64 8.06 12.66
C LEU A 80 -3.98 9.35 12.16
N GLY A 81 -4.35 10.50 12.72
CA GLY A 81 -3.89 11.79 12.24
C GLY A 81 -4.45 12.16 10.86
N ARG A 82 -3.88 13.20 10.25
CA ARG A 82 -4.25 13.66 8.91
C ARG A 82 -3.49 12.86 7.85
N HIS A 83 -4.18 12.46 6.79
CA HIS A 83 -3.52 11.90 5.60
C HIS A 83 -2.79 13.01 4.86
N HIS A 84 -1.58 12.73 4.44
CA HIS A 84 -0.81 13.59 3.56
C HIS A 84 -0.30 12.76 2.39
N TYR A 85 -0.63 13.16 1.16
CA TYR A 85 -0.07 12.54 -0.04
C TYR A 85 1.46 12.53 0.00
N ASN A 86 2.04 11.36 -0.28
CA ASN A 86 3.43 11.04 0.05
C ASN A 86 4.46 11.50 -1.00
N ASP A 87 4.49 12.79 -1.32
CA ASP A 87 5.36 13.33 -2.38
C ASP A 87 6.73 13.81 -1.90
N THR A 88 7.01 13.78 -0.59
CA THR A 88 8.22 14.40 -0.03
C THR A 88 8.93 13.51 0.99
N PHE A 89 10.17 13.12 0.66
CA PHE A 89 11.07 12.34 1.54
C PHE A 89 11.32 12.98 2.92
N LEU A 90 11.42 14.31 2.99
CA LEU A 90 11.59 15.07 4.24
C LEU A 90 10.41 14.92 5.20
N PHE A 91 9.17 14.81 4.69
CA PHE A 91 8.02 14.53 5.55
C PHE A 91 8.12 13.14 6.17
N GLY A 92 8.62 12.15 5.40
CA GLY A 92 8.89 10.81 5.91
C GLY A 92 9.90 10.75 7.04
N LEU A 93 11.01 11.48 6.91
CA LEU A 93 12.00 11.63 7.99
C LEU A 93 11.41 12.33 9.23
N SER A 94 10.50 13.29 9.06
CA SER A 94 9.83 13.95 10.20
C SER A 94 8.78 13.08 10.88
N SER A 95 8.15 12.14 10.14
CA SER A 95 7.30 11.09 10.70
C SER A 95 8.12 10.12 11.56
N LEU A 96 9.32 9.71 11.10
CA LEU A 96 10.25 8.85 11.85
C LEU A 96 10.64 9.43 13.23
N VAL A 97 10.73 10.76 13.35
CA VAL A 97 11.07 11.44 14.61
C VAL A 97 9.84 11.88 15.43
N GLY A 98 8.63 11.45 15.05
CA GLY A 98 7.40 11.67 15.83
C GLY A 98 6.76 13.06 15.69
N PHE A 99 7.18 13.86 14.69
CA PHE A 99 6.64 15.20 14.44
C PHE A 99 5.62 15.25 13.28
N GLY A 100 5.31 14.10 12.67
CA GLY A 100 4.30 14.00 11.63
C GLY A 100 2.87 14.18 12.15
N SER A 101 2.03 14.92 11.40
CA SER A 101 0.58 14.96 11.60
C SER A 101 -0.12 13.66 11.23
N GLU A 102 0.56 12.81 10.45
CA GLU A 102 0.14 11.47 10.08
C GLU A 102 0.67 10.45 11.10
N ARG A 103 -0.23 9.64 11.68
CA ARG A 103 0.13 8.57 12.63
C ARG A 103 0.00 7.23 11.90
N ASN A 104 1.14 6.62 11.64
CA ASN A 104 1.25 5.30 11.02
C ASN A 104 1.56 4.25 12.09
N GLY A 105 1.10 3.02 11.87
CA GLY A 105 1.36 1.87 12.71
C GLY A 105 0.35 0.77 12.45
N ILE A 106 0.35 -0.26 13.29
CA ILE A 106 -0.44 -1.46 13.09
C ILE A 106 -1.65 -1.48 14.03
N ILE A 107 -2.79 -1.91 13.51
CA ILE A 107 -4.01 -2.13 14.27
C ILE A 107 -4.57 -3.53 14.02
N TYR A 108 -5.03 -4.19 15.08
CA TYR A 108 -5.75 -5.45 14.94
C TYR A 108 -7.25 -5.20 14.67
N THR A 109 -7.78 -5.93 13.70
CA THR A 109 -9.19 -5.90 13.29
C THR A 109 -9.73 -7.33 13.22
N SER A 110 -11.00 -7.53 13.55
CA SER A 110 -11.57 -8.89 13.64
C SER A 110 -11.71 -9.57 12.28
N HIS A 111 -12.04 -8.79 11.24
CA HIS A 111 -12.28 -9.30 9.89
C HIS A 111 -11.07 -9.13 8.96
N GLY A 112 -10.17 -8.20 9.26
CA GLY A 112 -8.98 -7.91 8.46
C GLY A 112 -7.66 -8.37 9.09
N GLY A 113 -7.68 -9.01 10.27
CA GLY A 113 -6.46 -9.32 11.00
C GLY A 113 -5.68 -8.05 11.35
N PHE A 114 -4.35 -8.13 11.34
CA PHE A 114 -3.50 -6.95 11.47
C PHE A 114 -3.53 -6.12 10.19
N ILE A 115 -3.63 -4.80 10.34
CA ILE A 115 -3.60 -3.81 9.26
C ILE A 115 -2.50 -2.82 9.58
N ASP A 116 -1.49 -2.78 8.73
CA ASP A 116 -0.52 -1.69 8.67
C ASP A 116 -1.12 -0.49 7.93
N THR A 117 -1.19 0.68 8.58
CA THR A 117 -1.83 1.87 7.99
C THR A 117 -0.94 2.62 7.00
N ALA A 118 0.38 2.47 7.04
CA ALA A 118 1.27 3.08 6.06
C ALA A 118 1.15 2.38 4.70
N HIS A 119 1.16 1.03 4.68
CA HIS A 119 0.97 0.25 3.44
C HIS A 119 -0.38 0.56 2.76
N VAL A 120 -1.44 0.77 3.56
CA VAL A 120 -2.76 1.20 3.07
C VAL A 120 -2.67 2.58 2.41
N ARG A 121 -1.95 3.53 3.03
CA ARG A 121 -1.80 4.89 2.52
C ARG A 121 -0.91 4.96 1.27
N ASP A 122 0.22 4.26 1.26
CA ASP A 122 1.15 4.23 0.12
C ASP A 122 0.49 3.64 -1.11
N SER A 123 -0.23 2.54 -0.96
CA SER A 123 -0.93 1.90 -2.07
C SER A 123 -2.10 2.75 -2.57
N ALA A 124 -2.75 3.50 -1.68
CA ALA A 124 -3.79 4.45 -2.07
C ALA A 124 -3.22 5.63 -2.88
N ASP A 125 -2.13 6.24 -2.40
CA ASP A 125 -1.45 7.34 -3.09
C ASP A 125 -0.91 6.91 -4.45
N MET A 126 -0.29 5.72 -4.53
CA MET A 126 0.18 5.12 -5.78
C MET A 126 -0.98 4.90 -6.77
N THR A 127 -2.14 4.44 -6.29
CA THR A 127 -3.34 4.29 -7.12
C THR A 127 -3.82 5.62 -7.68
N VAL A 128 -3.88 6.68 -6.85
CA VAL A 128 -4.31 8.02 -7.30
C VAL A 128 -3.30 8.62 -8.27
N TRP A 129 -2.00 8.47 -8.01
CA TRP A 129 -0.95 8.87 -8.95
C TRP A 129 -1.16 8.26 -10.33
N LEU A 130 -1.22 6.93 -10.41
CA LEU A 130 -1.44 6.19 -11.64
C LEU A 130 -2.71 6.65 -12.36
N PHE A 131 -3.80 6.82 -11.61
CA PHE A 131 -5.07 7.27 -12.17
C PHE A 131 -4.97 8.66 -12.82
N THR A 132 -4.32 9.61 -12.15
CA THR A 132 -4.19 10.99 -12.66
C THR A 132 -3.35 11.09 -13.94
N HIS A 133 -2.37 10.20 -14.12
CA HIS A 133 -1.59 10.08 -15.36
C HIS A 133 -2.30 9.25 -16.44
N LEU A 134 -2.99 8.18 -16.06
CA LEU A 134 -3.63 7.26 -17.00
C LEU A 134 -4.91 7.82 -17.63
N LEU A 135 -5.77 8.46 -16.85
CA LEU A 135 -7.06 8.94 -17.35
C LEU A 135 -6.96 9.84 -18.61
N PRO A 136 -6.11 10.88 -18.66
CA PRO A 136 -6.02 11.74 -19.84
C PRO A 136 -5.49 11.01 -21.09
N GLU A 137 -4.64 10.00 -20.90
CA GLU A 137 -4.00 9.24 -21.99
C GLU A 137 -4.73 7.92 -22.30
N LEU A 138 -5.87 7.64 -21.67
CA LEU A 138 -6.55 6.35 -21.78
C LEU A 138 -6.89 5.99 -23.24
N GLY A 139 -6.34 4.87 -23.70
CA GLY A 139 -6.46 4.36 -25.07
C GLY A 139 -5.24 4.64 -25.94
N GLN A 140 -4.32 5.50 -25.50
CA GLN A 140 -3.06 5.78 -26.17
C GLN A 140 -1.93 4.89 -25.62
N ALA A 141 -0.91 4.68 -26.43
CA ALA A 141 0.30 4.00 -25.98
C ALA A 141 1.23 4.99 -25.30
N PHE A 142 1.59 4.75 -24.04
CA PHE A 142 2.54 5.57 -23.29
C PHE A 142 3.21 4.74 -22.19
N MET A 143 4.17 5.34 -21.49
CA MET A 143 4.92 4.66 -20.44
C MET A 143 5.15 5.60 -19.26
N LEU A 144 4.92 5.10 -18.05
CA LEU A 144 5.41 5.73 -16.82
C LEU A 144 6.67 5.00 -16.34
N ARG A 145 7.61 5.77 -15.78
CA ARG A 145 8.83 5.27 -15.15
C ARG A 145 8.86 5.75 -13.71
N PRO A 146 8.28 4.98 -12.79
CA PRO A 146 8.50 5.19 -11.36
C PRO A 146 10.00 5.17 -11.04
N GLU A 147 10.40 5.65 -9.86
CA GLU A 147 11.79 5.54 -9.39
C GLU A 147 12.29 4.09 -9.48
N ASP A 148 13.59 3.86 -9.58
CA ASP A 148 14.06 2.48 -9.58
C ASP A 148 14.02 1.93 -8.14
N GLU A 149 13.64 0.66 -7.99
CA GLU A 149 13.95 -0.10 -6.78
C GLU A 149 15.12 -1.03 -7.11
N LEU A 150 14.99 -2.32 -6.84
CA LEU A 150 16.00 -3.30 -7.22
C LEU A 150 16.12 -3.46 -8.75
N ALA A 151 15.06 -3.16 -9.50
CA ALA A 151 14.99 -3.24 -10.95
C ALA A 151 14.47 -1.92 -11.54
N GLN A 152 14.77 -1.69 -12.82
CA GLN A 152 14.22 -0.55 -13.55
C GLN A 152 12.72 -0.75 -13.79
N ARG A 153 11.88 0.11 -13.19
CA ARG A 153 10.43 -0.03 -13.25
C ARG A 153 9.86 0.69 -14.48
N ARG A 154 9.09 -0.03 -15.31
CA ARG A 154 8.38 0.55 -16.46
C ARG A 154 6.94 0.07 -16.47
N ILE A 155 6.02 1.00 -16.45
CA ILE A 155 4.59 0.73 -16.56
C ILE A 155 4.19 1.06 -17.99
N VAL A 156 3.92 0.02 -18.78
CA VAL A 156 3.69 0.14 -20.22
C VAL A 156 2.21 0.04 -20.50
N PHE A 157 1.62 1.11 -21.04
CA PHE A 157 0.23 1.15 -21.51
C PHE A 157 0.20 0.97 -23.03
N ARG A 158 -0.68 0.09 -23.50
CA ARG A 158 -0.86 -0.22 -24.93
C ARG A 158 -1.99 0.61 -25.50
N SER A 159 -1.93 0.90 -26.80
CA SER A 159 -3.04 1.55 -27.48
C SER A 159 -4.23 0.59 -27.63
N PHE A 160 -5.43 1.11 -27.45
CA PHE A 160 -6.68 0.38 -27.64
C PHE A 160 -7.82 1.37 -27.92
N THR A 161 -8.98 0.88 -28.36
CA THR A 161 -10.18 1.71 -28.44
C THR A 161 -10.87 1.72 -27.07
N PRO A 162 -10.85 2.83 -26.32
CA PRO A 162 -11.48 2.91 -25.01
C PRO A 162 -13.01 2.99 -25.11
N PRO A 163 -13.74 2.78 -23.99
CA PRO A 163 -15.19 2.94 -23.96
C PRO A 163 -15.65 4.31 -24.51
N SER A 164 -16.82 4.35 -25.14
CA SER A 164 -17.42 5.60 -25.64
C SER A 164 -17.97 6.48 -24.51
N SER A 165 -18.47 5.87 -23.43
CA SER A 165 -19.01 6.60 -22.28
C SER A 165 -17.88 7.18 -21.42
N PRO A 166 -17.94 8.49 -21.07
CA PRO A 166 -16.97 9.10 -20.16
C PRO A 166 -16.87 8.40 -18.80
N GLY A 167 -18.01 8.00 -18.23
CA GLY A 167 -18.03 7.29 -16.94
C GLY A 167 -17.38 5.91 -16.99
N GLU A 168 -17.48 5.24 -18.14
CA GLU A 168 -16.88 3.93 -18.35
C GLU A 168 -15.37 4.02 -18.56
N ARG A 169 -14.90 5.05 -19.28
CA ARG A 169 -13.48 5.40 -19.37
C ARG A 169 -12.89 5.68 -18.00
N TYR A 170 -13.59 6.52 -17.22
CA TYR A 170 -13.21 6.90 -15.87
C TYR A 170 -13.07 5.68 -14.95
N ALA A 171 -14.09 4.81 -14.95
CA ALA A 171 -14.05 3.58 -14.16
C ALA A 171 -12.95 2.61 -14.61
N LEU A 172 -12.76 2.44 -15.93
CA LEU A 172 -11.70 1.59 -16.46
C LEU A 172 -10.31 2.05 -16.00
N ALA A 173 -10.01 3.35 -16.12
CA ALA A 173 -8.75 3.92 -15.67
C ALA A 173 -8.53 3.75 -14.15
N ALA A 174 -9.57 3.91 -13.33
CA ALA A 174 -9.47 3.74 -11.88
C ALA A 174 -9.08 2.31 -11.48
N TRP A 175 -9.70 1.30 -12.11
CA TRP A 175 -9.39 -0.11 -11.80
C TRP A 175 -8.05 -0.57 -12.36
N MET A 176 -7.66 -0.10 -13.54
CA MET A 176 -6.31 -0.30 -14.11
C MET A 176 -5.23 0.26 -13.16
N ALA A 177 -5.42 1.50 -12.70
CA ALA A 177 -4.51 2.13 -11.75
C ALA A 177 -4.36 1.32 -10.45
N ALA A 178 -5.45 0.81 -9.88
CA ALA A 178 -5.41 -0.02 -8.68
C ALA A 178 -4.72 -1.36 -8.90
N TYR A 179 -4.95 -1.98 -10.07
CA TYR A 179 -4.32 -3.24 -10.44
C TYR A 179 -2.80 -3.11 -10.55
N ILE A 180 -2.30 -2.05 -11.20
CA ILE A 180 -0.86 -1.77 -11.27
C ILE A 180 -0.31 -1.38 -9.89
N ALA A 181 -1.01 -0.54 -9.12
CA ALA A 181 -0.55 -0.13 -7.78
C ALA A 181 -0.31 -1.34 -6.87
N PHE A 182 -1.20 -2.33 -6.91
CA PHE A 182 -1.02 -3.56 -6.14
C PHE A 182 0.18 -4.37 -6.65
N GLN A 183 0.40 -4.46 -7.97
CA GLN A 183 1.59 -5.12 -8.50
C GLN A 183 2.89 -4.42 -8.08
N LEU A 184 2.91 -3.09 -8.02
CA LEU A 184 4.06 -2.33 -7.50
C LEU A 184 4.31 -2.63 -6.02
N ALA A 185 3.25 -2.73 -5.21
CA ALA A 185 3.38 -3.13 -3.82
C ALA A 185 3.92 -4.57 -3.66
N VAL A 186 3.43 -5.52 -4.46
CA VAL A 186 3.98 -6.88 -4.48
C VAL A 186 5.45 -6.88 -4.88
N TRP A 187 5.82 -6.07 -5.86
CA TRP A 187 7.21 -5.92 -6.26
C TRP A 187 8.08 -5.34 -5.14
N HIS A 188 7.58 -4.36 -4.39
CA HIS A 188 8.28 -3.79 -3.25
C HIS A 188 8.68 -4.86 -2.22
N GLU A 189 7.75 -5.75 -1.85
CA GLU A 189 8.02 -6.87 -0.94
C GLU A 189 9.10 -7.82 -1.47
N ILE A 190 9.04 -8.13 -2.78
CA ILE A 190 10.05 -8.93 -3.46
C ILE A 190 11.40 -8.21 -3.41
N ALA A 191 11.45 -6.94 -3.82
CA ALA A 191 12.66 -6.14 -3.88
C ALA A 191 13.33 -6.06 -2.50
N GLN A 192 12.59 -5.74 -1.43
CA GLN A 192 13.09 -5.69 -0.05
C GLN A 192 13.68 -7.03 0.38
N TRP A 193 13.02 -8.15 0.06
CA TRP A 193 13.55 -9.48 0.38
C TRP A 193 14.89 -9.76 -0.31
N TYR A 194 15.00 -9.36 -1.58
CA TYR A 194 16.21 -9.48 -2.37
C TYR A 194 17.25 -8.38 -2.07
N GLY A 195 17.02 -7.53 -1.06
CA GLY A 195 18.02 -6.62 -0.52
C GLY A 195 17.94 -5.19 -1.02
N PHE A 196 16.78 -4.75 -1.51
CA PHE A 196 16.50 -3.34 -1.70
C PHE A 196 16.54 -2.57 -0.37
N GLU A 197 17.01 -1.33 -0.43
CA GLU A 197 17.15 -0.40 0.70
C GLU A 197 16.74 1.00 0.20
N SER A 198 15.66 1.57 0.72
CA SER A 198 15.25 2.96 0.44
C SER A 198 16.18 3.96 1.14
N VAL A 199 16.81 3.53 2.24
CA VAL A 199 17.86 4.28 2.94
C VAL A 199 19.14 3.46 2.91
N PRO A 200 20.18 3.89 2.17
CA PRO A 200 21.43 3.13 2.05
C PRO A 200 22.04 2.75 3.40
N GLY A 201 22.33 1.46 3.58
CA GLY A 201 22.88 0.91 4.82
C GLY A 201 21.83 0.53 5.87
N PHE A 202 20.54 0.66 5.57
CA PHE A 202 19.45 0.20 6.42
C PHE A 202 18.65 -0.90 5.70
N PRO A 203 18.94 -2.19 5.99
CA PRO A 203 18.24 -3.29 5.33
C PRO A 203 16.73 -3.29 5.59
N GLU A 204 15.94 -3.35 4.53
CA GLU A 204 14.47 -3.45 4.63
C GLU A 204 13.95 -4.88 4.58
N SER A 205 14.85 -5.87 4.55
CA SER A 205 14.45 -7.29 4.57
C SER A 205 13.62 -7.69 5.80
N ILE A 206 13.60 -6.85 6.86
CA ILE A 206 12.76 -7.02 8.04
C ILE A 206 11.27 -6.82 7.76
N SER A 207 10.87 -5.92 6.85
CA SER A 207 9.47 -5.71 6.44
C SER A 207 9.04 -6.70 5.37
N ALA A 208 9.95 -7.15 4.50
CA ALA A 208 9.61 -7.99 3.34
C ALA A 208 8.68 -9.18 3.65
N PHE A 209 7.49 -9.19 3.05
CA PHE A 209 6.43 -10.20 3.22
C PHE A 209 5.95 -10.36 4.67
N SER A 210 5.83 -9.28 5.45
CA SER A 210 5.19 -9.38 6.78
C SER A 210 3.73 -9.85 6.63
N PRO A 211 3.15 -10.47 7.67
CA PRO A 211 1.84 -11.12 7.58
C PRO A 211 0.68 -10.22 7.12
N GLU A 212 0.79 -8.92 7.32
CA GLU A 212 -0.22 -7.90 7.10
C GLU A 212 -0.06 -7.15 5.77
N ASP A 213 1.17 -7.01 5.27
CA ASP A 213 1.55 -6.02 4.25
C ASP A 213 0.64 -6.08 3.03
N LEU A 214 0.67 -7.18 2.30
CA LEU A 214 -0.07 -7.27 1.04
C LEU A 214 -1.60 -7.26 1.22
N TYR A 215 -2.13 -7.59 2.40
CA TYR A 215 -3.56 -7.36 2.67
C TYR A 215 -3.85 -5.87 2.88
N SER A 216 -2.98 -5.17 3.61
CA SER A 216 -3.00 -3.72 3.77
C SER A 216 -2.83 -2.98 2.46
N ASN A 217 -1.88 -3.37 1.60
CA ASN A 217 -1.70 -2.77 0.28
C ASN A 217 -2.97 -2.91 -0.57
N LEU A 218 -3.55 -4.12 -0.58
CA LEU A 218 -4.79 -4.39 -1.31
C LEU A 218 -5.96 -3.56 -0.77
N LEU A 219 -6.06 -3.39 0.55
CA LEU A 219 -7.04 -2.49 1.17
C LEU A 219 -6.85 -1.05 0.67
N GLY A 220 -5.62 -0.55 0.64
CA GLY A 220 -5.27 0.78 0.13
C GLY A 220 -5.73 1.04 -1.29
N THR A 221 -5.41 0.13 -2.22
CA THR A 221 -5.85 0.26 -3.62
C THR A 221 -7.38 0.31 -3.74
N ARG A 222 -8.11 -0.50 -2.96
CA ARG A 222 -9.58 -0.51 -2.96
C ARG A 222 -10.19 0.75 -2.37
N LEU A 223 -9.59 1.32 -1.33
CA LEU A 223 -10.00 2.61 -0.79
C LEU A 223 -9.81 3.71 -1.84
N ALA A 224 -8.65 3.78 -2.49
CA ALA A 224 -8.41 4.76 -3.55
C ALA A 224 -9.41 4.64 -4.71
N VAL A 225 -9.73 3.43 -5.18
CA VAL A 225 -10.78 3.24 -6.20
C VAL A 225 -12.12 3.78 -5.71
N SER A 226 -12.50 3.47 -4.47
CA SER A 226 -13.77 3.97 -3.89
C SER A 226 -13.82 5.50 -3.92
N LEU A 227 -12.73 6.16 -3.54
CA LEU A 227 -12.60 7.61 -3.55
C LEU A 227 -12.63 8.20 -4.97
N ILE A 228 -11.91 7.59 -5.91
CA ILE A 228 -11.89 8.00 -7.32
C ILE A 228 -13.30 7.94 -7.91
N LEU A 229 -14.00 6.80 -7.75
CA LEU A 229 -15.33 6.58 -8.33
C LEU A 229 -16.43 7.43 -7.68
N ASP A 230 -16.24 7.83 -6.43
CA ASP A 230 -17.10 8.78 -5.71
C ASP A 230 -16.75 10.25 -5.99
N GLY A 231 -15.73 10.53 -6.80
CA GLY A 231 -15.34 11.89 -7.20
C GLY A 231 -14.53 12.65 -6.15
N GLN A 232 -13.92 11.96 -5.19
CA GLN A 232 -13.15 12.53 -4.09
C GLN A 232 -11.69 12.87 -4.48
N THR A 233 -11.37 12.92 -5.77
CA THR A 233 -10.03 13.21 -6.30
C THR A 233 -9.97 14.46 -7.21
N ALA A 234 -10.94 15.37 -7.11
CA ALA A 234 -10.91 16.64 -7.87
C ALA A 234 -9.80 17.61 -7.43
N THR A 235 -9.38 17.56 -6.16
CA THR A 235 -8.23 18.31 -5.63
C THR A 235 -7.45 17.47 -4.64
N LEU A 236 -6.18 17.80 -4.43
CA LEU A 236 -5.31 17.10 -3.47
C LEU A 236 -5.84 17.20 -2.04
N ASP A 237 -6.31 18.38 -1.62
CA ASP A 237 -6.90 18.58 -0.29
C ASP A 237 -8.16 17.72 -0.07
N MET A 238 -8.99 17.60 -1.10
CA MET A 238 -10.18 16.75 -1.03
C MET A 238 -9.79 15.28 -0.90
N TYR A 239 -8.81 14.82 -1.69
CA TYR A 239 -8.30 13.46 -1.58
C TYR A 239 -7.72 13.19 -0.19
N ASN A 240 -6.89 14.08 0.34
CA ASN A 240 -6.30 13.93 1.67
C ASN A 240 -7.39 13.82 2.77
N ALA A 241 -8.40 14.70 2.74
CA ALA A 241 -9.50 14.65 3.70
C ALA A 241 -10.36 13.37 3.53
N ALA A 242 -10.62 12.96 2.29
CA ALA A 242 -11.40 11.77 1.99
C ALA A 242 -10.67 10.48 2.38
N MET A 243 -9.37 10.39 2.12
CA MET A 243 -8.54 9.23 2.49
C MET A 243 -8.43 9.06 4.00
N GLN A 244 -8.25 10.17 4.74
CA GLN A 244 -8.31 10.15 6.21
C GLN A 244 -9.64 9.56 6.71
N THR A 245 -10.76 9.95 6.09
CA THR A 245 -12.07 9.46 6.51
C THR A 245 -12.31 8.01 6.10
N ALA A 246 -11.98 7.67 4.85
CA ALA A 246 -12.13 6.34 4.28
C ALA A 246 -11.34 5.30 5.08
N LEU A 247 -10.10 5.60 5.45
CA LEU A 247 -9.27 4.68 6.25
C LEU A 247 -9.92 4.38 7.60
N ASN A 248 -10.36 5.40 8.33
CA ASN A 248 -11.04 5.22 9.61
C ASN A 248 -12.34 4.42 9.45
N GLN A 249 -13.14 4.73 8.43
CA GLN A 249 -14.38 4.00 8.16
C GLN A 249 -14.09 2.54 7.80
N ALA A 250 -13.06 2.26 6.99
CA ALA A 250 -12.67 0.91 6.60
C ALA A 250 -12.22 0.07 7.80
N LEU A 251 -11.39 0.63 8.67
CA LEU A 251 -10.95 -0.05 9.90
C LEU A 251 -12.15 -0.37 10.81
N ASN A 252 -13.10 0.55 10.94
CA ASN A 252 -14.32 0.29 11.70
C ASN A 252 -15.17 -0.82 11.05
N GLN A 253 -15.31 -0.82 9.71
CA GLN A 253 -16.00 -1.90 8.98
C GLN A 253 -15.31 -3.26 9.13
N LEU A 254 -13.98 -3.29 9.22
CA LEU A 254 -13.18 -4.50 9.49
C LEU A 254 -13.24 -4.93 10.96
N GLY A 255 -13.95 -4.20 11.82
CA GLY A 255 -14.06 -4.51 13.24
C GLY A 255 -12.77 -4.25 14.01
N ALA A 256 -12.18 -3.07 13.80
CA ALA A 256 -11.04 -2.56 14.55
C ALA A 256 -11.23 -2.70 16.05
N ARG A 257 -10.19 -3.17 16.73
CA ARG A 257 -10.17 -3.37 18.17
C ARG A 257 -9.39 -2.24 18.85
N PRO A 258 -9.65 -1.98 20.15
CA PRO A 258 -8.87 -1.01 20.90
C PRO A 258 -7.39 -1.43 21.00
N GLU A 259 -6.50 -0.46 21.25
CA GLU A 259 -5.04 -0.67 21.25
C GLU A 259 -4.58 -1.79 22.19
N ASN A 260 -5.23 -1.95 23.35
CA ASN A 260 -4.89 -3.01 24.30
C ASN A 260 -5.15 -4.42 23.74
N ILE A 261 -6.11 -4.57 22.83
CA ILE A 261 -6.38 -5.84 22.14
C ILE A 261 -5.36 -6.08 21.04
N THR A 262 -4.97 -5.04 20.28
CA THR A 262 -3.84 -5.12 19.34
C THR A 262 -2.57 -5.58 20.07
N ARG A 263 -2.28 -4.96 21.22
CA ARG A 263 -1.16 -5.35 22.09
C ARG A 263 -1.26 -6.79 22.55
N PHE A 264 -2.42 -7.21 23.05
CA PHE A 264 -2.65 -8.60 23.45
C PHE A 264 -2.35 -9.59 22.32
N HIS A 265 -2.78 -9.30 21.09
CA HIS A 265 -2.47 -10.17 19.95
C HIS A 265 -0.98 -10.19 19.62
N PHE A 266 -0.29 -9.04 19.71
CA PHE A 266 1.16 -9.03 19.56
C PHE A 266 1.85 -9.86 20.66
N ASP A 267 1.51 -9.67 21.93
CA ASP A 267 2.07 -10.43 23.06
C ASP A 267 1.83 -11.93 22.90
N MET A 268 0.62 -12.31 22.48
CA MET A 268 0.28 -13.71 22.20
C MET A 268 1.16 -14.30 21.09
N LEU A 269 1.57 -13.50 20.11
CA LEU A 269 2.30 -13.93 18.92
C LEU A 269 3.82 -13.76 19.02
N ASP A 270 4.33 -13.19 20.10
CA ASP A 270 5.75 -13.07 20.36
C ASP A 270 6.42 -14.45 20.44
N GLY A 271 7.64 -14.55 19.92
CA GLY A 271 8.38 -15.80 19.66
C GLY A 271 7.81 -16.68 18.56
N ARG A 272 6.70 -16.32 17.90
CA ARG A 272 6.06 -17.12 16.83
C ARG A 272 5.90 -16.37 15.52
N TRP A 273 5.42 -15.14 15.57
CA TRP A 273 5.28 -14.28 14.38
C TRP A 273 6.29 -13.15 14.37
N TRP A 274 6.72 -12.73 15.55
CA TRP A 274 7.80 -11.76 15.74
C TRP A 274 8.57 -12.10 17.02
N ASP A 275 9.72 -11.47 17.25
CA ASP A 275 10.58 -11.69 18.41
C ASP A 275 10.97 -10.37 19.06
N SER A 276 10.39 -10.10 20.24
CA SER A 276 10.62 -8.86 21.01
C SER A 276 12.04 -8.69 21.54
N HIS A 277 12.87 -9.75 21.51
CA HIS A 277 14.27 -9.70 21.92
C HIS A 277 15.22 -9.23 20.81
N ARG A 278 14.75 -9.27 19.56
CA ARG A 278 15.50 -8.78 18.40
C ARG A 278 15.26 -7.29 18.18
N ARG A 279 16.13 -6.68 17.38
CA ARG A 279 16.11 -5.24 17.10
C ARG A 279 15.88 -4.98 15.63
N ILE A 280 15.27 -3.86 15.30
CA ILE A 280 15.29 -3.34 13.92
C ILE A 280 16.73 -2.94 13.60
N PRO A 281 17.31 -3.33 12.44
CA PRO A 281 16.66 -3.93 11.27
C PRO A 281 16.91 -5.45 11.09
N GLU A 282 17.07 -6.23 12.16
CA GLU A 282 17.28 -7.67 12.06
C GLU A 282 16.11 -8.36 11.34
N LYS A 283 16.40 -8.98 10.18
CA LYS A 283 15.40 -9.65 9.33
C LYS A 283 14.44 -10.57 10.10
N PHE A 284 14.99 -11.38 11.00
CA PHE A 284 14.23 -12.40 11.74
C PHE A 284 13.60 -11.87 13.03
N LEU A 285 13.55 -10.54 13.23
CA LEU A 285 12.60 -9.95 14.17
C LEU A 285 11.17 -10.31 13.75
N VAL A 286 10.87 -10.31 12.45
CA VAL A 286 9.61 -10.85 11.91
C VAL A 286 9.85 -12.29 11.45
N LEU A 287 9.21 -13.22 12.15
CA LEU A 287 9.37 -14.68 12.00
C LEU A 287 8.33 -15.27 11.05
N ARG A 288 7.08 -14.82 11.14
CA ARG A 288 6.00 -15.26 10.26
C ARG A 288 5.98 -14.35 9.03
N ARG A 289 5.96 -14.95 7.85
CA ARG A 289 5.86 -14.25 6.57
C ARG A 289 4.66 -14.75 5.76
N ASN A 290 4.17 -13.93 4.84
CA ASN A 290 3.11 -14.29 3.90
C ASN A 290 3.52 -14.02 2.44
N TYR A 291 4.00 -15.06 1.77
CA TYR A 291 4.51 -15.01 0.38
C TYR A 291 3.43 -15.21 -0.68
N ASP A 292 2.15 -15.32 -0.30
CA ASP A 292 1.08 -15.31 -1.29
C ASP A 292 1.04 -13.91 -1.93
N VAL A 293 1.17 -13.83 -3.25
CA VAL A 293 1.20 -12.57 -4.00
C VAL A 293 -0.10 -12.30 -4.74
N SER A 294 -1.14 -13.11 -4.49
CA SER A 294 -2.42 -12.97 -5.17
C SER A 294 -3.16 -11.70 -4.74
N ASP A 295 -3.87 -11.12 -5.70
CA ASP A 295 -4.74 -9.98 -5.50
C ASP A 295 -6.17 -10.39 -5.10
N SER A 296 -6.39 -11.66 -4.76
CA SER A 296 -7.64 -12.19 -4.19
C SER A 296 -7.35 -12.97 -2.93
N ARG A 297 -7.39 -12.28 -1.79
CA ARG A 297 -6.87 -12.81 -0.54
C ARG A 297 -7.70 -12.44 0.69
N THR A 298 -7.59 -13.29 1.69
CA THR A 298 -8.05 -13.04 3.05
C THR A 298 -6.86 -12.61 3.90
N PRO A 299 -7.06 -11.94 5.04
CA PRO A 299 -5.97 -11.60 5.93
C PRO A 299 -5.28 -12.85 6.49
N THR A 300 -4.04 -12.69 6.95
CA THR A 300 -3.33 -13.78 7.62
C THR A 300 -4.09 -14.19 8.89
N LYS A 301 -4.44 -15.48 8.98
CA LYS A 301 -5.25 -16.01 10.07
C LYS A 301 -4.53 -15.90 11.41
N VAL A 302 -5.08 -15.10 12.32
CA VAL A 302 -4.60 -14.98 13.70
C VAL A 302 -5.20 -16.10 14.56
N PRO A 303 -4.39 -16.84 15.35
CA PRO A 303 -4.89 -17.87 16.25
C PRO A 303 -5.96 -17.35 17.21
N GLY A 304 -7.05 -18.09 17.37
CA GLY A 304 -8.14 -17.74 18.28
C GLY A 304 -9.23 -16.84 17.68
N GLU A 305 -8.95 -16.11 16.60
CA GLU A 305 -9.97 -15.31 15.90
C GLU A 305 -11.05 -16.21 15.27
N GLN A 306 -12.31 -15.86 15.49
CA GLN A 306 -13.49 -16.62 15.03
C GLN A 306 -14.35 -15.83 14.05
N ALA A 307 -14.13 -14.52 13.92
CA ALA A 307 -14.81 -13.70 12.94
C ALA A 307 -14.50 -14.19 11.53
N SER A 308 -15.51 -14.10 10.65
CA SER A 308 -15.32 -14.46 9.24
C SER A 308 -14.36 -13.46 8.59
N PRO A 309 -13.26 -13.91 7.96
CA PRO A 309 -12.31 -13.01 7.35
C PRO A 309 -12.94 -12.27 6.15
N GLN A 310 -12.70 -10.97 6.08
CA GLN A 310 -13.05 -10.17 4.91
C GLN A 310 -12.08 -10.52 3.78
N ARG A 311 -12.61 -11.04 2.67
CA ARG A 311 -11.82 -11.19 1.45
C ARG A 311 -11.75 -9.86 0.72
N LEU A 312 -10.56 -9.50 0.28
CA LEU A 312 -10.31 -8.41 -0.66
C LEU A 312 -9.92 -9.02 -2.01
N THR A 313 -10.32 -8.37 -3.09
CA THR A 313 -10.00 -8.81 -4.44
C THR A 313 -9.79 -7.63 -5.37
N LEU A 314 -8.93 -7.72 -6.38
CA LEU A 314 -8.99 -6.82 -7.54
C LEU A 314 -9.56 -7.57 -8.75
N PRO A 315 -10.28 -6.89 -9.66
CA PRO A 315 -10.65 -7.48 -10.94
C PRO A 315 -9.43 -7.50 -11.88
N HIS A 316 -9.34 -8.49 -12.77
CA HIS A 316 -8.31 -8.55 -13.83
C HIS A 316 -8.77 -7.92 -15.16
N GLY A 317 -9.95 -7.31 -15.14
CA GLY A 317 -10.57 -6.68 -16.29
C GLY A 317 -11.90 -6.07 -15.91
N ARG A 318 -12.43 -5.22 -16.78
CA ARG A 318 -13.74 -4.61 -16.61
C ARG A 318 -14.54 -4.75 -17.90
N LYS A 319 -15.74 -5.35 -17.82
CA LYS A 319 -16.54 -5.73 -19.00
C LYS A 319 -15.71 -6.54 -20.00
N THR A 320 -15.45 -6.00 -21.19
CA THR A 320 -14.69 -6.67 -22.25
C THR A 320 -13.19 -6.34 -22.23
N TYR A 321 -12.75 -5.44 -21.35
CA TYR A 321 -11.37 -4.95 -21.29
C TYR A 321 -10.58 -5.75 -20.26
N ARG A 322 -9.63 -6.57 -20.70
CA ARG A 322 -8.72 -7.30 -19.80
C ARG A 322 -7.45 -6.49 -19.55
N PHE A 323 -7.04 -6.32 -18.30
CA PHE A 323 -5.92 -5.44 -17.96
C PHE A 323 -4.60 -5.95 -18.52
N ASP A 324 -4.37 -7.26 -18.53
CA ASP A 324 -3.17 -7.88 -19.12
C ASP A 324 -2.99 -7.63 -20.63
N MET A 325 -4.07 -7.26 -21.33
CA MET A 325 -4.03 -6.84 -22.73
C MET A 325 -3.81 -5.33 -22.92
N LEU A 326 -4.00 -4.54 -21.87
CA LEU A 326 -3.95 -3.07 -21.91
C LEU A 326 -2.69 -2.49 -21.28
N GLU A 327 -2.15 -3.16 -20.27
CA GLU A 327 -1.03 -2.66 -19.48
C GLU A 327 -0.10 -3.77 -18.99
N GLN A 328 1.13 -3.41 -18.64
CA GLN A 328 2.10 -4.34 -18.07
C GLN A 328 3.12 -3.59 -17.22
N LEU A 329 3.30 -4.03 -15.96
CA LEU A 329 4.49 -3.71 -15.18
C LEU A 329 5.66 -4.56 -15.70
N GLN A 330 6.71 -3.89 -16.16
CA GLN A 330 7.95 -4.49 -16.62
C GLN A 330 9.10 -4.07 -15.70
N LEU A 331 9.88 -5.05 -15.25
CA LEU A 331 10.98 -4.86 -14.32
C LEU A 331 12.27 -5.27 -15.02
N TRP A 332 12.95 -4.27 -15.56
CA TRP A 332 14.13 -4.48 -16.41
C TRP A 332 15.40 -4.59 -15.58
N PRO A 333 16.40 -5.37 -16.04
CA PRO A 333 17.72 -5.42 -15.45
C PRO A 333 18.29 -4.02 -15.14
N GLY A 334 18.64 -3.81 -13.88
CA GLY A 334 19.32 -2.61 -13.38
C GLY A 334 20.68 -2.94 -12.76
N HIS A 335 21.33 -1.94 -12.16
CA HIS A 335 22.65 -2.10 -11.52
C HIS A 335 22.57 -2.75 -10.12
N GLU A 336 21.41 -2.73 -9.48
CA GLU A 336 21.21 -3.15 -8.08
C GLU A 336 20.70 -4.61 -7.95
N MET A 337 20.52 -5.35 -9.05
CA MET A 337 19.90 -6.70 -9.06
C MET A 337 20.80 -7.85 -8.56
N ALA A 338 21.84 -7.59 -7.77
CA ALA A 338 22.89 -8.57 -7.46
C ALA A 338 22.37 -9.88 -6.82
N ARG A 339 21.25 -9.84 -6.10
CA ARG A 339 20.65 -11.03 -5.46
C ARG A 339 19.45 -11.60 -6.21
N LEU A 340 18.91 -10.87 -7.20
CA LEU A 340 17.82 -11.36 -8.04
C LEU A 340 18.39 -12.29 -9.12
N PRO A 341 17.71 -13.39 -9.45
CA PRO A 341 18.00 -14.11 -10.67
C PRO A 341 17.90 -13.16 -11.88
N ALA A 342 18.66 -13.40 -12.94
CA ALA A 342 18.54 -12.60 -14.15
C ALA A 342 17.25 -13.02 -14.91
N PRO A 343 16.36 -12.08 -15.28
CA PRO A 343 15.25 -12.40 -16.17
C PRO A 343 15.76 -12.64 -17.59
N TYR A 344 14.97 -13.32 -18.43
CA TYR A 344 15.31 -13.48 -19.84
C TYR A 344 15.37 -12.12 -20.58
N ILE A 345 14.40 -11.24 -20.30
CA ILE A 345 14.39 -9.85 -20.79
C ILE A 345 14.06 -8.89 -19.64
N TYR A 346 12.91 -9.09 -19.00
CA TYR A 346 12.43 -8.36 -17.82
C TYR A 346 11.45 -9.26 -17.05
N TYR A 347 11.21 -8.97 -15.77
CA TYR A 347 10.14 -9.60 -15.01
C TYR A 347 8.80 -8.91 -15.23
N THR A 348 7.73 -9.66 -15.04
CA THR A 348 6.35 -9.19 -14.98
C THR A 348 5.64 -9.81 -13.76
N ALA A 349 4.39 -9.42 -13.52
CA ALA A 349 3.61 -10.00 -12.42
C ALA A 349 3.44 -11.53 -12.50
N THR A 350 3.61 -12.16 -13.68
CA THR A 350 3.58 -13.63 -13.80
C THR A 350 4.77 -14.31 -13.13
N ASP A 351 5.86 -13.59 -12.92
CA ASP A 351 7.09 -14.11 -12.31
C ASP A 351 7.07 -13.99 -10.78
N PHE A 352 6.18 -13.15 -10.21
CA PHE A 352 6.11 -12.87 -8.78
C PHE A 352 5.92 -14.12 -7.90
N PRO A 353 5.04 -15.09 -8.25
CA PRO A 353 4.89 -16.29 -7.44
C PRO A 353 6.18 -17.12 -7.35
N VAL A 354 6.98 -17.17 -8.43
CA VAL A 354 8.26 -17.90 -8.45
C VAL A 354 9.29 -17.17 -7.60
N LEU A 355 9.40 -15.85 -7.73
CA LEU A 355 10.32 -15.03 -6.94
C LEU A 355 9.99 -15.09 -5.44
N ALA A 356 8.71 -15.01 -5.07
CA ALA A 356 8.25 -15.14 -3.69
C ALA A 356 8.38 -16.58 -3.15
N GLY A 357 8.18 -17.59 -4.00
CA GLY A 357 8.39 -18.99 -3.65
C GLY A 357 9.85 -19.29 -3.30
N PHE A 358 10.80 -18.76 -4.06
CA PHE A 358 12.22 -18.83 -3.70
C PHE A 358 12.50 -18.19 -2.33
N SER A 359 11.89 -17.03 -2.07
CA SER A 359 12.02 -16.34 -0.79
C SER A 359 11.55 -17.19 0.40
N LEU A 360 10.41 -17.87 0.23
CA LEU A 360 9.86 -18.81 1.21
C LEU A 360 10.82 -19.96 1.50
N GLU A 361 11.32 -20.64 0.47
CA GLU A 361 12.23 -21.78 0.62
C GLU A 361 13.51 -21.39 1.37
N GLN A 362 14.08 -20.22 1.03
CA GLN A 362 15.29 -19.72 1.65
C GLN A 362 15.09 -19.33 3.12
N ASP A 363 13.97 -18.69 3.46
CA ASP A 363 13.70 -18.32 4.84
C ASP A 363 13.38 -19.55 5.71
N GLN A 364 12.67 -20.56 5.19
CA GLN A 364 12.46 -21.83 5.88
C GLN A 364 13.79 -22.55 6.17
N ALA A 365 14.67 -22.66 5.16
CA ALA A 365 15.96 -23.31 5.33
C ALA A 365 16.90 -22.59 6.32
N ARG A 366 16.77 -21.26 6.47
CA ARG A 366 17.54 -20.46 7.43
C ARG A 366 16.95 -20.50 8.82
N HIS A 367 15.63 -20.49 8.95
CA HIS A 367 14.95 -20.63 10.23
C HIS A 367 15.31 -21.96 10.90
N ASP A 368 15.31 -23.06 10.13
CA ASP A 368 15.70 -24.39 10.64
C ASP A 368 17.15 -24.46 11.10
N LYS A 369 18.05 -23.66 10.51
CA LYS A 369 19.47 -23.60 10.90
C LYS A 369 19.73 -22.75 12.15
N ASN A 370 18.86 -21.80 12.44
CA ASN A 370 18.97 -20.91 13.61
C ASN A 370 18.15 -21.40 14.82
N ALA A 371 17.39 -22.50 14.67
CA ALA A 371 16.59 -23.14 15.71
C ALA A 371 17.36 -24.20 16.53
N TRP A 372 18.65 -24.41 16.21
CA TRP A 372 19.63 -25.23 16.93
C TRP A 372 20.82 -24.37 17.31
#